data_AF-A0A529KYL0-F1
#
_entry.id   AF-A0A529KYL0-F1
#
_cell.length_a   1.000
_cell.length_b   1.000
_cell.length_c   1.000
_cell.angle_alpha   90.00
_cell.angle_beta   90.00
_cell.angle_gamma   90.00
#
_symmetry.space_group_name_H-M   'P 1'
#
loop_
_entity.id
_entity.type
_entity.pdbx_description
1 polymer ?
#
loop_
_entity_poly.entity_id
_entity_poly.type
_entity_poly.pdbx_seq_one_letter_code
_entity_poly.pdbx_strand_id
1 'polypeptide(L)'
;NKIFIAGCARSGTTLTQRLMGCFEDTFVHRAEAKYTQLDMLDRPEANLVVKRTERGHVHLAKLPSAVGLIYCVRHPLDVLTSSHPESRAQRRFHVTPERWLAEYDALLRLRKTQPRRAITYIRYEDMIAQPDAMQERIAR
;
A
#
# COMPACT_ATOMS: atom_id res chain seq x y z
N ASN A 1 1.78 16.17 -5.59
CA ASN A 1 0.78 15.15 -5.21
C ASN A 1 1.17 14.45 -3.92
N LYS A 2 0.20 14.14 -3.07
CA LYS A 2 0.40 13.32 -1.86
C LYS A 2 -0.16 11.93 -2.14
N ILE A 3 0.65 10.89 -2.00
CA ILE A 3 0.31 9.51 -2.36
C ILE A 3 0.51 8.61 -1.15
N PHE A 4 -0.52 7.83 -0.83
CA PHE A 4 -0.48 6.82 0.22
C PHE A 4 -0.53 5.42 -0.39
N ILE A 5 0.45 4.59 -0.05
CA ILE A 5 0.47 3.17 -0.43
C ILE A 5 -0.12 2.35 0.71
N ALA A 6 -1.25 1.72 0.45
CA ALA A 6 -1.90 0.77 1.33
C ALA A 6 -2.11 -0.58 0.63
N GLY A 7 -2.72 -1.53 1.33
CA GLY A 7 -2.95 -2.88 0.84
C GLY A 7 -2.95 -3.90 1.96
N CYS A 8 -3.43 -5.11 1.68
CA CYS A 8 -3.34 -6.20 2.63
C CYS A 8 -1.88 -6.54 2.95
N ALA A 9 -1.63 -7.13 4.11
CA ALA A 9 -0.32 -7.61 4.48
C ALA A 9 0.19 -8.58 3.42
N ARG A 10 1.49 -8.52 3.11
CA ARG A 10 2.14 -9.39 2.11
C ARG A 10 1.64 -9.22 0.66
N SER A 11 0.91 -8.14 0.35
CA SER A 11 0.49 -7.83 -1.02
C SER A 11 1.51 -7.04 -1.86
N GLY A 12 2.76 -6.92 -1.40
CA GLY A 12 3.82 -6.24 -2.14
C GLY A 12 3.95 -4.74 -1.89
N THR A 13 3.32 -4.17 -0.85
CA THR A 13 3.41 -2.74 -0.54
C THR A 13 4.85 -2.21 -0.42
N THR A 14 5.78 -3.00 0.13
CA THR A 14 7.21 -2.65 0.20
C THR A 14 7.89 -2.65 -1.17
N LEU A 15 7.53 -3.59 -2.06
CA LEU A 15 8.05 -3.60 -3.44
C LEU A 15 7.56 -2.36 -4.18
N THR A 16 6.25 -2.08 -4.11
CA THR A 16 5.65 -0.88 -4.70
C THR A 16 6.32 0.41 -4.21
N GLN A 17 6.52 0.54 -2.90
CA GLN A 17 7.21 1.71 -2.33
C GLN A 17 8.63 1.88 -2.89
N ARG A 18 9.38 0.79 -3.07
CA ARG A 18 10.73 0.86 -3.64
C ARG A 18 10.71 1.27 -5.11
N LEU A 19 9.78 0.74 -5.89
CA LEU A 19 9.63 1.09 -7.31
C LEU A 19 9.19 2.55 -7.51
N MET A 20 8.40 3.11 -6.59
CA MET A 20 8.10 4.55 -6.61
C MET A 20 9.36 5.43 -6.52
N GLY A 21 10.46 4.91 -5.96
CA GLY A 21 11.73 5.63 -5.88
C GLY A 21 12.48 5.71 -7.21
N CYS A 22 12.00 5.04 -8.26
CA CYS A 22 12.58 5.12 -9.60
C CYS A 22 12.07 6.33 -10.40
N PHE A 23 11.01 7.01 -9.95
CA PHE A 23 10.49 8.21 -10.61
C PHE A 23 11.27 9.44 -10.13
N GLU A 24 11.83 10.19 -11.09
CA GLU A 24 12.74 11.32 -10.83
C GLU A 24 12.10 12.44 -9.99
N ASP A 25 10.80 12.67 -10.15
CA ASP A 25 10.04 13.73 -9.48
C ASP A 25 9.37 13.29 -8.16
N THR A 26 9.78 12.14 -7.62
CA THR A 26 9.10 11.48 -6.52
C THR A 26 10.00 11.28 -5.30
N PHE A 27 9.59 11.87 -4.17
CA PHE A 27 10.15 11.55 -2.87
C PHE A 27 9.40 10.40 -2.21
N VAL A 28 10.15 9.36 -1.82
CA VAL A 28 9.61 8.23 -1.06
C VAL A 28 10.11 8.26 0.39
N HIS A 29 9.18 8.46 1.32
CA HIS A 29 9.47 8.28 2.73
C HIS A 29 9.77 6.81 3.02
N ARG A 30 10.98 6.50 3.50
CA ARG A 30 11.47 5.11 3.63
C ARG A 30 10.75 4.30 4.71
N ALA A 31 10.44 4.92 5.85
CA ALA A 31 9.78 4.23 6.95
C ALA A 31 8.28 4.05 6.69
N GLU A 32 7.69 3.07 7.38
CA GLU A 32 6.23 2.97 7.43
C GLU A 32 5.67 4.10 8.30
N ALA A 33 4.64 4.78 7.81
CA ALA A 33 4.02 5.89 8.55
C ALA A 33 2.51 5.99 8.29
N LYS A 34 1.85 6.83 9.10
CA LYS A 34 0.45 7.23 8.86
C LYS A 34 0.40 8.20 7.68
N TYR A 35 -0.75 8.32 7.02
CA TYR A 35 -0.90 9.27 5.89
C TYR A 35 -0.64 10.72 6.29
N THR A 36 -0.82 11.10 7.56
CA THR A 36 -0.51 12.43 8.09
C THR A 36 0.97 12.78 8.00
N GLN A 37 1.86 11.79 7.82
CA GLN A 37 3.27 12.04 7.54
C GLN A 37 3.46 12.86 6.27
N LEU A 38 2.57 12.72 5.27
CA LEU A 38 2.63 13.47 4.02
C LEU A 38 2.52 14.99 4.23
N ASP A 39 1.90 15.44 5.33
CA ASP A 39 1.78 16.86 5.68
C ASP A 39 3.04 17.42 6.36
N MET A 40 3.89 16.54 6.89
CA MET A 40 5.12 16.90 7.61
C MET A 40 6.38 16.78 6.74
N LEU A 41 6.25 16.31 5.50
CA LEU A 41 7.35 16.19 4.56
C LEU A 41 7.60 17.55 3.90
N ASP A 42 8.65 18.24 4.34
CA ASP A 42 9.18 19.42 3.66
C ASP A 42 10.18 19.00 2.58
N ARG A 43 9.68 18.82 1.36
CA ARG A 43 10.40 18.20 0.25
C ARG A 43 10.05 18.91 -1.06
N PRO A 44 11.03 19.22 -1.93
CA PRO A 44 10.79 19.92 -3.19
C PRO A 44 10.18 19.04 -4.28
N GLU A 45 10.22 17.72 -4.15
CA GLU A 45 9.71 16.78 -5.16
C GLU A 45 8.20 16.93 -5.38
N ALA A 46 7.78 16.82 -6.64
CA ALA A 46 6.38 17.00 -7.02
C ALA A 46 5.48 15.95 -6.37
N ASN A 47 5.96 14.73 -6.17
CA ASN A 47 5.21 13.62 -5.59
C ASN A 47 5.81 13.18 -4.26
N LEU A 48 4.97 13.11 -3.22
CA LEU A 48 5.35 12.65 -1.88
C LEU A 48 4.64 11.33 -1.59
N VAL A 49 5.41 10.29 -1.28
CA VAL A 49 4.90 8.92 -1.10
C VAL A 49 5.17 8.43 0.32
N VAL A 50 4.12 7.92 0.97
CA VAL A 50 4.21 7.24 2.27
C VAL A 50 3.54 5.87 2.18
N LYS A 51 4.18 4.84 2.75
CA LYS A 51 3.62 3.49 2.90
C LYS A 51 3.00 3.32 4.28
N ARG A 52 1.84 2.66 4.34
CA ARG A 52 1.14 2.34 5.59
C ARG A 52 2.03 1.61 6.61
N THR A 53 1.70 1.79 7.89
CA THR A 53 2.15 0.90 8.97
C THR A 53 1.39 -0.42 9.01
N GLU A 54 1.88 -1.40 9.78
CA GLU A 54 1.22 -2.69 10.04
C GLU A 54 -0.28 -2.56 10.37
N ARG A 55 -0.64 -1.62 11.25
CA ARG A 55 -2.02 -1.34 11.68
C ARG A 55 -2.71 -0.23 10.90
N GLY A 56 -2.13 0.24 9.80
CA GLY A 56 -2.65 1.36 9.02
C GLY A 56 -4.07 1.17 8.48
N HIS A 57 -4.53 -0.07 8.32
CA HIS A 57 -5.89 -0.39 7.89
C HIS A 57 -6.97 0.19 8.83
N VAL A 58 -6.68 0.33 10.13
CA VAL A 58 -7.60 0.91 11.13
C VAL A 58 -8.02 2.34 10.77
N HIS A 59 -7.17 3.08 10.07
CA HIS A 59 -7.40 4.49 9.71
C HIS A 59 -7.64 4.70 8.22
N LEU A 60 -7.67 3.64 7.42
CA LEU A 60 -7.77 3.76 5.96
C LEU A 60 -9.02 4.50 5.50
N ALA A 61 -10.18 4.25 6.12
CA ALA A 61 -11.44 4.93 5.78
C ALA A 61 -11.41 6.45 6.06
N LYS A 62 -10.49 6.91 6.90
CA LYS A 62 -10.28 8.33 7.23
C LYS A 62 -9.28 9.03 6.30
N LEU A 63 -8.69 8.31 5.34
CA LEU A 63 -7.74 8.87 4.39
C LEU A 63 -8.39 10.02 3.61
N PRO A 64 -7.84 11.25 3.64
CA PRO A 64 -8.43 12.37 2.92
C PRO A 64 -8.60 12.08 1.43
N SER A 65 -9.66 12.58 0.81
CA SER A 65 -9.94 12.40 -0.62
C SER A 65 -8.89 13.05 -1.52
N ALA A 66 -8.23 14.11 -1.03
CA ALA A 66 -7.15 14.82 -1.73
C ALA A 66 -5.82 14.03 -1.79
N VAL A 67 -5.63 13.02 -0.94
CA VAL A 67 -4.45 12.16 -0.98
C VAL A 67 -4.73 11.03 -1.97
N GLY A 68 -3.86 10.80 -2.96
CA GLY A 68 -3.96 9.67 -3.88
C GLY A 68 -3.78 8.33 -3.14
N LEU A 69 -4.47 7.27 -3.58
CA LEU A 69 -4.33 5.93 -3.00
C LEU A 69 -3.89 4.91 -4.04
N ILE A 70 -2.74 4.31 -3.76
CA ILE A 70 -2.31 3.06 -4.37
C ILE A 70 -2.68 1.92 -3.41
N TYR A 71 -3.53 0.99 -3.83
CA TYR A 71 -3.97 -0.14 -3.02
C TYR A 71 -3.45 -1.46 -3.59
N CYS A 72 -2.49 -2.07 -2.89
CA CYS A 72 -1.87 -3.32 -3.30
C CYS A 72 -2.73 -4.52 -2.86
N VAL A 73 -3.02 -5.42 -3.80
CA VAL A 73 -3.75 -6.67 -3.59
C VAL A 73 -2.89 -7.85 -4.05
N ARG A 74 -3.16 -9.02 -3.47
CA ARG A 74 -2.52 -10.29 -3.82
C ARG A 74 -3.52 -11.40 -3.56
N HIS A 75 -3.37 -12.51 -4.27
CA HIS A 75 -4.20 -13.68 -4.07
C HIS A 75 -4.26 -14.07 -2.57
N PRO A 76 -5.46 -14.31 -1.98
CA PRO A 76 -5.59 -14.54 -0.54
C PRO A 76 -4.80 -15.76 -0.06
N LEU A 77 -4.78 -16.84 -0.85
CA LEU A 77 -4.02 -18.06 -0.51
C LEU A 77 -2.53 -17.76 -0.34
N ASP A 78 -1.94 -16.99 -1.26
CA ASP A 78 -0.54 -16.58 -1.20
C ASP A 78 -0.24 -15.70 0.00
N VAL A 79 -1.17 -14.83 0.38
CA VAL A 79 -1.02 -13.96 1.55
C VAL A 79 -1.04 -14.80 2.83
N LEU A 80 -2.03 -15.68 2.97
CA LEU A 80 -2.23 -16.52 4.15
C LEU A 80 -1.20 -17.63 4.29
N THR A 81 -0.53 -18.01 3.21
CA THR A 81 0.58 -18.99 3.23
C THR A 81 1.96 -18.33 3.20
N SER A 82 2.03 -16.99 3.20
CA SER A 82 3.30 -16.26 3.18
C SER A 82 4.03 -16.38 4.52
N SER A 83 5.32 -16.72 4.47
CA SER A 83 6.22 -16.66 5.61
C SER A 83 7.00 -15.32 5.63
N HIS A 84 7.40 -14.89 6.83
CA HIS A 84 8.24 -13.72 7.04
C HIS A 84 9.44 -14.08 7.93
N PRO A 85 10.67 -13.65 7.58
CA PRO A 85 11.87 -13.90 8.39
C PRO A 85 11.69 -13.63 9.89
N GLU A 86 11.14 -12.49 10.25
CA GLU A 86 11.04 -12.07 11.65
C GLU A 86 9.99 -12.85 12.44
N SER A 87 8.94 -13.37 11.79
CA SER A 87 7.87 -14.08 12.49
C SER A 87 7.92 -15.59 12.32
N ARG A 88 8.80 -16.14 11.45
CA ARG A 88 8.83 -17.57 11.14
C ARG A 88 9.11 -18.45 12.36
N ALA A 89 9.86 -17.91 13.34
CA ALA A 89 10.17 -18.61 14.58
C ALA A 89 8.99 -18.65 15.56
N GLN A 90 8.06 -17.70 15.45
CA GLN A 90 6.90 -17.58 16.34
C GLN A 90 5.64 -18.23 15.76
N ARG A 91 5.52 -18.27 14.43
CA ARG A 91 4.37 -18.79 13.71
C ARG A 91 4.73 -19.20 12.29
N ARG A 92 4.05 -20.24 11.78
CA ARG A 92 4.26 -20.79 10.43
C ARG A 92 4.00 -19.75 9.33
N PHE A 93 2.89 -19.02 9.44
CA PHE A 93 2.47 -18.00 8.49
C PHE A 93 2.44 -16.62 9.13
N HIS A 94 2.80 -15.60 8.37
CA HIS A 94 2.92 -14.24 8.89
C HIS A 94 1.57 -13.55 9.10
N VAL A 95 0.56 -13.90 8.31
CA VAL A 95 -0.75 -13.23 8.32
C VAL A 95 -1.80 -14.22 8.81
N THR A 96 -2.65 -13.79 9.74
CA THR A 96 -3.82 -14.57 10.16
C THR A 96 -5.02 -14.22 9.28
N PRO A 97 -6.00 -15.14 9.11
CA PRO A 97 -7.23 -14.85 8.38
C PRO A 97 -7.97 -13.61 8.90
N GLU A 98 -8.03 -13.42 10.22
CA GLU A 98 -8.73 -12.30 10.86
C GLU A 98 -8.07 -10.97 10.50
N ARG A 99 -6.74 -10.93 10.47
CA ARG A 99 -6.00 -9.74 10.03
C ARG A 99 -6.28 -9.44 8.55
N TRP A 100 -6.27 -10.46 7.70
CA TRP A 100 -6.54 -10.27 6.27
C TRP A 100 -7.95 -9.74 6.03
N LEU A 101 -8.95 -10.30 6.72
CA LEU A 101 -10.34 -9.84 6.68
C LEU A 101 -10.47 -8.40 7.19
N ALA A 102 -9.85 -8.06 8.32
CA ALA A 102 -9.89 -6.70 8.86
C ALA A 102 -9.29 -5.65 7.90
N GLU A 103 -8.23 -6.01 7.19
CA GLU A 103 -7.60 -5.16 6.17
C GLU A 103 -8.49 -5.01 4.93
N TYR A 104 -9.16 -6.09 4.49
CA TYR A 104 -10.11 -6.03 3.38
C TYR A 104 -11.38 -5.22 3.74
N ASP A 105 -11.92 -5.40 4.94
CA ASP A 105 -13.06 -4.63 5.45
C ASP A 105 -12.74 -3.14 5.56
N ALA A 106 -11.49 -2.77 5.83
CA ALA A 106 -11.06 -1.38 5.81
C ALA A 106 -11.17 -0.76 4.40
N LEU A 107 -10.82 -1.50 3.34
CA LEU A 107 -11.01 -1.07 1.95
C LEU A 107 -12.51 -0.92 1.63
N LEU A 108 -13.33 -1.89 2.03
CA LEU A 108 -14.78 -1.82 1.80
C LEU A 108 -15.40 -0.60 2.49
N ARG A 109 -15.00 -0.32 3.74
CA ARG A 109 -15.41 0.88 4.47
C ARG A 109 -14.97 2.15 3.75
N LEU A 110 -13.72 2.23 3.29
CA LEU A 110 -13.25 3.37 2.52
C LEU A 110 -14.14 3.60 1.28
N ARG A 111 -14.38 2.57 0.47
CA ARG A 111 -15.25 2.65 -0.72
C ARG A 111 -16.67 3.09 -0.38
N LYS A 112 -17.22 2.63 0.74
CA LYS A 112 -18.54 3.08 1.22
C LYS A 112 -18.54 4.56 1.62
N THR A 113 -17.51 5.01 2.33
CA THR A 113 -17.40 6.41 2.80
C THR A 113 -17.02 7.39 1.70
N GLN A 114 -16.30 6.94 0.67
CA GLN A 114 -15.79 7.77 -0.43
C GLN A 114 -16.05 7.06 -1.78
N PRO A 115 -17.31 6.93 -2.21
CA PRO A 115 -17.68 6.09 -3.36
C PRO A 115 -17.12 6.58 -4.70
N ARG A 116 -16.80 7.87 -4.82
CA ARG A 116 -16.22 8.48 -6.03
C ARG A 116 -14.69 8.55 -6.03
N ARG A 117 -14.04 8.06 -4.96
CA ARG A 117 -12.58 8.10 -4.85
C ARG A 117 -11.95 7.19 -5.89
N ALA A 118 -11.03 7.73 -6.69
CA ALA A 118 -10.16 6.92 -7.54
C ALA A 118 -9.17 6.12 -6.67
N ILE A 119 -9.06 4.81 -6.95
CA ILE A 119 -8.13 3.91 -6.28
C ILE A 119 -7.30 3.20 -7.35
N THR A 120 -5.98 3.39 -7.31
CA THR A 120 -5.06 2.69 -8.20
C THR A 120 -4.75 1.33 -7.59
N TYR A 121 -5.38 0.27 -8.13
CA TYR A 121 -5.13 -1.09 -7.66
C TYR A 121 -3.87 -1.68 -8.31
N ILE A 122 -2.96 -2.20 -7.48
CA ILE A 122 -1.80 -2.96 -7.94
C ILE A 122 -1.96 -4.40 -7.50
N ARG A 123 -2.06 -5.31 -8.46
CA ARG A 123 -2.00 -6.74 -8.18
C ARG A 123 -0.54 -7.15 -8.11
N TYR A 124 -0.17 -7.86 -7.05
CA TYR A 124 1.19 -8.34 -6.85
C TYR A 124 1.64 -9.23 -8.01
N GLU A 125 0.74 -10.09 -8.51
CA GLU A 125 1.02 -11.01 -9.59
C GLU A 125 1.38 -10.26 -10.88
N ASP A 126 0.62 -9.22 -11.21
CA ASP A 126 0.86 -8.37 -12.38
C ASP A 126 2.18 -7.58 -12.22
N MET A 127 2.45 -7.07 -11.02
CA MET A 127 3.70 -6.33 -10.71
C MET A 127 4.94 -7.21 -10.90
N ILE A 128 4.86 -8.50 -10.55
CA ILE A 128 5.98 -9.43 -10.73
C ILE A 128 6.09 -9.90 -12.19
N ALA A 129 4.96 -10.17 -12.85
CA ALA A 129 4.96 -10.66 -14.22
C ALA A 129 5.35 -9.58 -15.25
N GLN A 130 4.95 -8.32 -15.02
CA GLN A 130 5.08 -7.21 -15.96
C GLN A 130 5.44 -5.89 -15.24
N PRO A 131 6.64 -5.81 -14.61
CA PRO A 131 7.01 -4.68 -13.75
C PRO A 131 7.05 -3.34 -14.49
N ASP A 132 7.55 -3.30 -15.73
CA ASP A 132 7.70 -2.05 -16.49
C ASP A 132 6.34 -1.49 -16.91
N ALA A 133 5.47 -2.34 -17.48
CA ALA A 133 4.11 -1.96 -17.84
C ALA A 133 3.30 -1.48 -16.62
N MET A 134 3.55 -2.07 -15.45
CA MET A 134 2.92 -1.64 -14.21
C MET A 134 3.42 -0.27 -13.76
N GLN A 135 4.72 0.00 -13.85
CA GLN A 135 5.31 1.31 -13.53
C GLN A 135 4.82 2.39 -14.50
N GLU A 136 4.75 2.11 -15.80
CA GLU A 136 4.17 3.03 -16.78
C GLU A 136 2.71 3.38 -16.45
N ARG A 137 1.92 2.41 -15.96
CA ARG A 137 0.54 2.66 -15.56
C ARG A 137 0.44 3.52 -14.30
N ILE A 138 1.40 3.42 -13.38
CA ILE A 138 1.46 4.24 -12.17
C ILE A 138 1.87 5.69 -12.50
N ALA A 139 2.69 5.87 -13.54
CA ALA A 139 3.18 7.17 -13.98
C ALA A 139 2.14 8.03 -14.73
N ARG A 140 1.01 7.44 -15.13
CA ARG A 140 -0.10 8.12 -15.82
C ARG A 140 -1.13 8.63 -14.83
#